data_AF-A0A9W3C4U2-F1
#
_entry.id   AF-A0A9W3C4U2-F1
#
_cell.length_a   1.000
_cell.length_b   1.000
_cell.length_c   1.000
_cell.angle_alpha   90.00
_cell.angle_beta   90.00
_cell.angle_gamma   90.00
#
_symmetry.space_group_name_H-M   'P 1'
#
loop_
_entity.id
_entity.type
_entity.pdbx_description
1 polymer ?
#
loop_
_entity_poly.entity_id
_entity_poly.type
_entity_poly.pdbx_seq_one_letter_code
_entity_poly.pdbx_strand_id
1 'polypeptide(L)'
;MCVYSSETGIWAFKQLRTPCPLQVYGFNKSLILDGMVYKWDKRVDDDTGPGVLVVYDFYAEKGDDNQCRIIHLPGTYNKYVRRCLTASCGDVIYVEILYQRLKVWKLKSNNSSDGEWWQLTREEIDMLSVGFDVLCFPLGMNPFDTDLIYLWSRQHRCVVSGNLRTQEFTLHREAETWSDGEGSWRINTSDSKKYMEETYEFDTNSVITLSQYVLPQWMDPVPSCPPY
;
A
#
# COMPACT_ATOMS: atom_id res chain seq x y z
N MET A 1 0.68 -3.54 -19.98
CA MET A 1 1.73 -3.63 -18.95
C MET A 1 2.90 -4.43 -19.53
N CYS A 2 4.15 -4.01 -19.28
CA CYS A 2 5.33 -4.81 -19.66
C CYS A 2 5.65 -5.80 -18.54
N VAL A 3 6.01 -7.04 -18.88
CA VAL A 3 6.56 -8.03 -17.94
C VAL A 3 7.86 -8.57 -18.46
N TYR A 4 8.86 -8.60 -17.57
CA TYR A 4 10.18 -9.15 -17.85
C TYR A 4 10.23 -10.58 -17.36
N SER A 5 10.67 -11.50 -18.21
CA SER A 5 10.95 -12.89 -17.83
C SER A 5 12.45 -13.05 -17.62
N SER A 6 12.85 -13.43 -16.41
CA SER A 6 14.25 -13.75 -16.10
C SER A 6 14.74 -15.01 -16.82
N GLU A 7 13.85 -15.97 -17.07
CA GLU A 7 14.17 -17.22 -17.77
C GLU A 7 14.47 -17.00 -19.25
N THR A 8 13.69 -16.14 -19.92
CA THR A 8 13.83 -15.89 -21.37
C THR A 8 14.64 -14.63 -21.67
N GLY A 9 14.82 -13.74 -20.69
CA GLY A 9 15.46 -12.44 -20.86
C GLY A 9 14.66 -11.44 -21.70
N ILE A 10 13.38 -11.73 -21.98
CA ILE A 10 12.55 -10.96 -22.92
C ILE A 10 11.43 -10.21 -22.19
N TRP A 11 11.14 -9.00 -22.68
CA TRP A 11 9.97 -8.22 -22.31
C TRP A 11 8.74 -8.68 -23.10
N ALA A 12 7.66 -9.01 -22.42
CA ALA A 12 6.36 -9.30 -23.00
C ALA A 12 5.36 -8.19 -22.70
N PHE A 13 4.57 -7.80 -23.70
CA PHE A 13 3.43 -6.91 -23.49
C PHE A 13 2.17 -7.72 -23.21
N LYS A 14 1.53 -7.45 -22.06
CA LYS A 14 0.21 -7.99 -21.77
C LYS A 14 -0.81 -6.85 -21.68
N GLN A 15 -1.85 -6.95 -22.49
CA GLN A 15 -3.02 -6.10 -22.40
C GLN A 15 -3.93 -6.65 -21.30
N LEU A 16 -4.18 -5.84 -20.27
CA LEU A 16 -5.16 -6.13 -19.24
C LEU A 16 -6.49 -5.53 -19.69
N ARG A 17 -7.57 -6.33 -19.65
CA ARG A 17 -8.92 -5.85 -19.94
C ARG A 17 -9.66 -5.72 -18.61
N THR A 18 -10.27 -4.56 -18.39
CA THR A 18 -11.19 -4.36 -17.28
C THR A 18 -12.62 -4.46 -17.75
N PRO A 19 -13.51 -5.07 -16.96
CA PRO A 19 -14.94 -5.05 -17.22
C PRO A 19 -15.55 -3.65 -16.99
N CYS A 20 -14.87 -2.76 -16.26
CA CYS A 20 -15.31 -1.39 -16.00
C CYS A 20 -14.25 -0.35 -16.39
N PRO A 21 -14.66 0.86 -16.81
CA PRO A 21 -13.73 1.97 -16.99
C PRO A 21 -13.14 2.37 -15.62
N LEU A 22 -11.81 2.32 -15.51
CA LEU A 22 -11.11 2.78 -14.31
C LEU A 22 -10.85 4.27 -14.41
N GLN A 23 -10.97 4.96 -13.29
CA GLN A 23 -10.49 6.32 -13.18
C GLN A 23 -8.97 6.30 -12.96
N VAL A 24 -8.23 6.82 -13.94
CA VAL A 24 -6.80 7.07 -13.77
C VAL A 24 -6.64 8.39 -13.02
N TYR A 25 -7.01 8.43 -11.73
CA TYR A 25 -6.63 9.52 -10.84
C TYR A 25 -5.21 9.29 -10.29
N GLY A 26 -4.45 10.39 -10.22
CA GLY A 26 -2.98 10.44 -10.11
C GLY A 26 -2.32 9.64 -8.99
N PHE A 27 -0.99 9.57 -9.05
CA PHE A 27 -0.01 8.97 -8.11
C PHE A 27 -0.22 7.53 -7.61
N ASN A 28 -1.37 6.90 -7.81
CA ASN A 28 -1.66 5.56 -7.31
C ASN A 28 -0.90 4.51 -8.12
N LYS A 29 0.22 4.06 -7.54
CA LYS A 29 1.00 2.95 -8.08
C LYS A 29 0.24 1.65 -7.87
N SER A 30 0.44 0.71 -8.79
CA SER A 30 -0.06 -0.65 -8.59
C SER A 30 0.82 -1.39 -7.59
N LEU A 31 0.20 -2.19 -6.73
CA LEU A 31 0.88 -3.18 -5.90
C LEU A 31 0.94 -4.49 -6.69
N ILE A 32 2.12 -5.10 -6.75
CA ILE A 32 2.33 -6.39 -7.41
C ILE A 32 2.72 -7.40 -6.34
N LEU A 33 1.99 -8.50 -6.26
CA LEU A 33 2.23 -9.55 -5.26
C LEU A 33 1.76 -10.89 -5.82
N ASP A 34 2.60 -11.91 -5.76
CA ASP A 34 2.31 -13.30 -6.18
C ASP A 34 1.66 -13.43 -7.57
N GLY A 35 2.14 -12.64 -8.54
CA GLY A 35 1.61 -12.64 -9.90
C GLY A 35 0.27 -11.92 -10.08
N MET A 36 -0.25 -11.32 -9.01
CA MET A 36 -1.45 -10.51 -9.02
C MET A 36 -1.06 -9.04 -9.05
N VAL A 37 -1.85 -8.24 -9.78
CA VAL A 37 -1.72 -6.78 -9.80
C VAL A 37 -2.92 -6.18 -9.10
N TYR A 38 -2.66 -5.46 -8.02
CA TYR A 38 -3.66 -4.78 -7.20
C TYR A 38 -3.62 -3.29 -7.51
N LYS A 39 -4.75 -2.75 -7.94
CA LYS A 39 -4.88 -1.34 -8.28
C LYS A 39 -6.08 -0.74 -7.56
N TRP A 40 -5.82 0.28 -6.76
CA TRP A 40 -6.90 1.08 -6.19
C TRP A 40 -7.57 1.95 -7.25
N ASP A 41 -8.89 2.04 -7.19
CA ASP A 41 -9.71 2.89 -8.05
C ASP A 41 -10.79 3.60 -7.23
N LYS A 42 -10.93 4.90 -7.48
CA LYS A 42 -11.98 5.74 -6.89
C LYS A 42 -13.12 5.87 -7.88
N ARG A 43 -14.35 5.57 -7.45
CA ARG A 43 -15.54 5.71 -8.30
C ARG A 43 -16.00 7.17 -8.35
N VAL A 44 -16.52 7.59 -9.51
CA VAL A 44 -16.94 8.98 -9.81
C VAL A 44 -17.94 9.51 -8.79
N ASP A 45 -18.85 8.64 -8.34
CA ASP A 45 -19.99 9.02 -7.51
C ASP A 45 -19.66 9.01 -6.01
N ASP A 46 -18.41 8.71 -5.64
CA ASP A 46 -18.00 8.42 -4.27
C ASP A 46 -16.75 9.21 -3.84
N ASP A 47 -16.95 10.49 -3.57
CA ASP A 47 -15.86 11.40 -3.22
C ASP A 47 -15.21 11.13 -1.85
N THR A 48 -15.91 10.43 -0.96
CA THR A 48 -15.49 10.25 0.45
C THR A 48 -15.31 8.79 0.85
N GLY A 49 -15.79 7.86 0.04
CA GLY A 49 -15.68 6.44 0.30
C GLY A 49 -14.28 5.89 0.10
N PRO A 50 -14.08 4.62 0.50
CA PRO A 50 -12.80 3.95 0.41
C PRO A 50 -12.44 3.53 -1.02
N GLY A 51 -13.41 3.50 -1.94
CA GLY A 51 -13.21 3.04 -3.32
C GLY A 51 -13.16 1.52 -3.42
N VAL A 52 -12.54 1.04 -4.50
CA VAL A 52 -12.43 -0.40 -4.78
C VAL A 52 -10.99 -0.77 -5.08
N LEU A 53 -10.67 -2.03 -4.83
CA LEU A 53 -9.44 -2.68 -5.23
C LEU A 53 -9.72 -3.56 -6.45
N VAL A 54 -9.10 -3.21 -7.56
CA VAL A 54 -9.17 -3.97 -8.82
C VAL A 54 -7.96 -4.89 -8.87
N VAL A 55 -8.22 -6.19 -8.88
CA VAL A 55 -7.21 -7.24 -8.85
C VAL A 55 -7.17 -7.91 -10.21
N TYR A 56 -5.99 -7.97 -10.82
CA TYR A 56 -5.75 -8.72 -12.05
C TYR A 56 -4.90 -9.94 -11.76
N ASP A 57 -5.38 -11.08 -12.22
CA ASP A 57 -4.55 -12.27 -12.31
C ASP A 57 -3.72 -12.21 -13.60
N PHE A 58 -2.41 -12.02 -13.43
CA PHE A 58 -1.51 -11.93 -14.56
C PHE A 58 -1.21 -13.28 -15.19
N TYR A 59 -1.51 -14.40 -14.54
CA TYR A 59 -1.26 -15.75 -15.07
C TYR A 59 -2.54 -16.48 -15.50
N ALA A 60 -3.73 -15.91 -15.24
CA ALA A 60 -4.99 -16.42 -15.75
C ALA A 60 -4.97 -16.60 -17.29
N GLU A 61 -5.59 -17.70 -17.74
CA GLU A 61 -5.74 -18.02 -19.15
C GLU A 61 -6.61 -16.98 -19.86
N LYS A 62 -6.35 -16.76 -21.15
CA LYS A 62 -7.13 -15.82 -21.94
C LYS A 62 -8.58 -16.31 -22.06
N GLY A 63 -9.51 -15.52 -21.51
CA GLY A 63 -10.94 -15.83 -21.55
C GLY A 63 -11.51 -16.38 -20.25
N ASP A 64 -10.70 -16.49 -19.19
CA ASP A 64 -11.23 -16.73 -17.85
C ASP A 64 -11.90 -15.45 -17.30
N ASP A 65 -13.18 -15.56 -16.95
CA ASP A 65 -13.95 -14.49 -16.31
C ASP A 65 -13.33 -14.05 -14.96
N ASN A 66 -12.46 -14.87 -14.37
CA ASN A 66 -11.72 -14.54 -13.14
C ASN A 66 -10.47 -13.69 -13.34
N GLN A 67 -10.11 -13.33 -14.58
CA GLN A 67 -8.91 -12.55 -14.87
C GLN A 67 -8.89 -11.19 -14.16
N CYS A 68 -10.06 -10.62 -13.86
CA CYS A 68 -10.21 -9.36 -13.16
C CYS A 68 -11.26 -9.49 -12.06
N ARG A 69 -10.95 -9.03 -10.84
CA ARG A 69 -11.87 -9.02 -9.70
C ARG A 69 -11.95 -7.63 -9.11
N ILE A 70 -13.14 -7.23 -8.69
CA ILE A 70 -13.38 -5.95 -8.03
C ILE A 70 -13.75 -6.25 -6.58
N ILE A 71 -12.94 -5.75 -5.66
CA ILE A 71 -13.09 -5.95 -4.22
C ILE A 71 -13.38 -4.60 -3.58
N HIS A 72 -14.48 -4.46 -2.87
CA HIS A 72 -14.77 -3.24 -2.13
C HIS A 72 -13.79 -3.08 -0.97
N LEU A 73 -13.19 -1.89 -0.82
CA LEU A 73 -12.33 -1.62 0.32
C LEU A 73 -13.17 -1.44 1.58
N PRO A 74 -12.68 -1.89 2.75
CA PRO A 74 -13.35 -1.65 4.01
C PRO A 74 -13.12 -0.19 4.43
N GLY A 75 -13.87 0.24 5.43
CA GLY A 75 -13.67 1.55 6.04
C GLY A 75 -14.87 2.47 5.90
N THR A 76 -14.66 3.72 6.27
CA THR A 76 -15.74 4.69 6.43
C THR A 76 -15.73 5.76 5.34
N TYR A 77 -16.91 6.28 5.03
CA TYR A 77 -17.11 7.42 4.14
C TYR A 77 -16.76 8.69 4.90
N ASN A 78 -15.55 9.21 4.70
CA ASN A 78 -15.06 10.40 5.39
C ASN A 78 -13.92 11.05 4.59
N LYS A 79 -13.88 12.39 4.51
CA LYS A 79 -12.80 13.13 3.82
C LYS A 79 -11.53 13.35 4.63
N TYR A 80 -11.57 13.07 5.94
CA TYR A 80 -10.42 13.22 6.84
C TYR A 80 -9.68 11.91 7.07
N VAL A 81 -10.20 10.83 6.53
CA VAL A 81 -9.58 9.52 6.58
C VAL A 81 -8.29 9.52 5.77
N ARG A 82 -7.27 8.82 6.26
CA ARG A 82 -5.99 8.61 5.58
C ARG A 82 -5.77 7.13 5.38
N ARG A 83 -5.36 6.75 4.18
CA ARG A 83 -5.34 5.35 3.76
C ARG A 83 -4.03 4.99 3.09
N CYS A 84 -3.59 3.76 3.29
CA CYS A 84 -2.56 3.17 2.45
C CYS A 84 -2.89 1.74 2.07
N LEU A 85 -2.34 1.32 0.93
CA LEU A 85 -2.33 -0.06 0.47
C LEU A 85 -0.87 -0.52 0.39
N THR A 86 -0.59 -1.68 0.98
CA THR A 86 0.78 -2.17 1.17
C THR A 86 0.81 -3.70 1.12
N ALA A 87 2.00 -4.27 0.99
CA ALA A 87 2.20 -5.70 1.17
C ALA A 87 3.00 -5.95 2.45
N SER A 88 2.73 -7.07 3.12
CA SER A 88 3.48 -7.50 4.30
C SER A 88 3.37 -9.02 4.43
N CYS A 89 4.48 -9.72 4.54
CA CYS A 89 4.55 -11.17 4.69
C CYS A 89 3.78 -11.97 3.63
N GLY A 90 3.71 -11.48 2.39
CA GLY A 90 2.94 -12.13 1.32
C GLY A 90 1.45 -11.80 1.32
N ASP A 91 0.99 -10.89 2.19
CA ASP A 91 -0.40 -10.46 2.26
C ASP A 91 -0.60 -9.04 1.74
N VAL A 92 -1.74 -8.78 1.13
CA VAL A 92 -2.20 -7.41 0.85
C VAL A 92 -2.84 -6.83 2.09
N ILE A 93 -2.31 -5.70 2.52
CA ILE A 93 -2.76 -4.99 3.72
C ILE A 93 -3.30 -3.62 3.33
N TYR A 94 -4.43 -3.27 3.91
CA TYR A 94 -5.05 -1.97 3.82
C TYR A 94 -5.05 -1.33 5.21
N VAL A 95 -4.65 -0.07 5.30
CA VAL A 95 -4.55 0.67 6.55
C VAL A 95 -5.40 1.92 6.47
N GLU A 96 -6.13 2.22 7.54
CA GLU A 96 -6.93 3.43 7.69
C GLU A 96 -6.58 4.15 9.00
N ILE A 97 -6.46 5.47 8.93
CA ILE A 97 -6.39 6.35 10.10
C ILE A 97 -7.51 7.39 9.99
N LEU A 98 -8.39 7.44 10.98
CA LEU A 98 -9.43 8.46 11.10
C LEU A 98 -9.51 8.95 12.56
N TYR A 99 -9.31 10.26 12.79
CA TYR A 99 -9.35 10.85 14.14
C TYR A 99 -8.52 10.06 15.17
N GLN A 100 -7.23 9.87 14.87
CA GLN A 100 -6.28 9.05 15.65
C GLN A 100 -6.64 7.57 15.80
N ARG A 101 -7.70 7.05 15.19
CA ARG A 101 -8.04 5.62 15.22
C ARG A 101 -7.39 4.91 14.05
N LEU A 102 -6.50 3.96 14.36
CA LEU A 102 -5.78 3.15 13.39
C LEU A 102 -6.46 1.79 13.23
N LYS A 103 -6.76 1.42 11.99
CA LYS A 103 -7.26 0.10 11.60
C LYS A 103 -6.40 -0.51 10.52
N VAL A 104 -6.20 -1.82 10.63
CA VAL A 104 -5.38 -2.60 9.70
C VAL A 104 -6.16 -3.83 9.27
N TRP A 105 -6.46 -3.93 7.98
CA TRP A 105 -7.16 -5.06 7.39
C TRP A 105 -6.23 -5.83 6.46
N LYS A 106 -6.32 -7.15 6.55
CA LYS A 106 -5.68 -8.09 5.65
C LYS A 106 -6.70 -8.60 4.64
N LEU A 107 -6.29 -8.66 3.36
CA LEU A 107 -7.08 -9.30 2.32
C LEU A 107 -7.06 -10.81 2.52
N LYS A 108 -8.22 -11.48 2.51
CA LYS A 108 -8.31 -12.93 2.60
C LYS A 108 -7.88 -13.57 1.26
N SER A 109 -7.03 -14.60 1.33
CA SER A 109 -6.75 -15.49 0.20
C SER A 109 -8.02 -16.35 -0.04
N ASN A 110 -8.67 -16.17 -1.20
CA ASN A 110 -9.93 -16.79 -1.65
C ASN A 110 -10.45 -18.04 -0.91
N ASN A 111 -11.68 -17.93 -0.40
CA ASN A 111 -12.73 -18.94 -0.18
C ASN A 111 -13.66 -18.50 0.97
N SER A 112 -13.94 -17.21 1.08
CA SER A 112 -14.86 -16.74 2.10
C SER A 112 -16.29 -16.90 1.55
N SER A 113 -16.96 -17.98 1.95
CA SER A 113 -18.36 -18.26 1.61
C SER A 113 -19.34 -17.19 2.12
N ASP A 114 -18.84 -16.24 2.91
CA ASP A 114 -19.56 -15.12 3.51
C ASP A 114 -19.52 -13.84 2.66
N GLY A 115 -18.72 -13.79 1.57
CA GLY A 115 -18.55 -12.59 0.75
C GLY A 115 -17.66 -11.49 1.36
N GLU A 116 -17.10 -11.73 2.56
CA GLU A 116 -16.24 -10.78 3.28
C GLU A 116 -14.78 -10.94 2.88
N TRP A 117 -14.28 -10.04 2.04
CA TRP A 117 -12.92 -10.08 1.50
C TRP A 117 -11.83 -9.65 2.49
N TRP A 118 -12.19 -8.84 3.49
CA TRP A 118 -11.25 -8.22 4.41
C TRP A 118 -11.40 -8.78 5.81
N GLN A 119 -10.27 -9.04 6.46
CA GLN A 119 -10.22 -9.42 7.86
C GLN A 119 -9.49 -8.32 8.63
N LEU A 120 -10.14 -7.76 9.64
CA LEU A 120 -9.46 -6.86 10.56
C LEU A 120 -8.41 -7.68 11.32
N THR A 121 -7.15 -7.25 11.24
CA THR A 121 -6.01 -8.01 11.79
C THR A 121 -5.95 -7.98 13.31
N ARG A 122 -6.51 -6.93 13.93
CA ARG A 122 -6.55 -6.68 15.37
C ARG A 122 -7.58 -5.62 15.72
N GLU A 123 -7.81 -5.40 17.00
CA GLU A 123 -8.69 -4.32 17.47
C GLU A 123 -8.20 -2.94 17.01
N GLU A 124 -9.14 -1.99 16.86
CA GLU A 124 -8.82 -0.60 16.53
C GLU A 124 -7.88 -0.01 17.58
N ILE A 125 -6.76 0.57 17.14
CA ILE A 125 -5.80 1.22 18.04
C ILE A 125 -6.17 2.69 18.14
N ASP A 126 -6.50 3.15 19.35
CA ASP A 126 -6.61 4.56 19.65
C ASP A 126 -5.20 5.15 19.84
N MET A 127 -4.71 5.86 18.83
CA MET A 127 -3.36 6.42 18.87
C MET A 127 -3.20 7.50 19.96
N LEU A 128 -4.30 8.14 20.40
CA LEU A 128 -4.26 9.05 21.56
C LEU A 128 -3.94 8.28 22.85
N SER A 129 -4.56 7.10 23.03
CA SER A 129 -4.40 6.27 24.24
C SER A 129 -2.98 5.74 24.44
N VAL A 130 -2.24 5.58 23.35
CA VAL A 130 -0.85 5.07 23.33
C VAL A 130 0.17 6.21 23.31
N GLY A 131 -0.27 7.44 23.62
CA GLY A 131 0.60 8.61 23.74
C GLY A 131 1.03 9.22 22.40
N PHE A 132 0.33 8.90 21.31
CA PHE A 132 0.65 9.33 19.95
C PHE A 132 -0.49 10.18 19.35
N ASP A 133 -0.71 11.35 19.96
CA ASP A 133 -1.74 12.33 19.56
C ASP A 133 -1.26 13.29 18.47
N VAL A 134 -0.95 12.75 17.29
CA VAL A 134 -0.46 13.56 16.18
C VAL A 134 -1.11 13.19 14.87
N LEU A 135 -1.34 14.18 14.01
CA LEU A 135 -1.88 13.95 12.67
C LEU A 135 -0.86 13.17 11.83
N CYS A 136 -1.17 11.89 11.62
CA CYS A 136 -0.33 10.96 10.89
C CYS A 136 -1.03 10.36 9.68
N PHE A 137 -0.19 9.92 8.75
CA PHE A 137 -0.63 9.32 7.51
C PHE A 137 0.07 7.97 7.35
N PRO A 138 -0.65 6.92 6.99
CA PRO A 138 -0.04 5.61 6.83
C PRO A 138 0.82 5.61 5.56
N LEU A 139 2.06 5.11 5.68
CA LEU A 139 2.98 4.94 4.56
C LEU A 139 2.94 3.50 4.05
N GLY A 140 2.90 2.54 4.96
CA GLY A 140 2.91 1.11 4.65
C GLY A 140 3.31 0.29 5.86
N MET A 141 3.39 -1.01 5.67
CA MET A 141 3.82 -1.95 6.71
C MET A 141 5.17 -2.54 6.36
N ASN A 142 5.86 -3.08 7.37
CA ASN A 142 7.10 -3.77 7.12
C ASN A 142 6.86 -5.02 6.24
N PRO A 143 7.68 -5.26 5.22
CA PRO A 143 7.48 -6.38 4.31
C PRO A 143 7.62 -7.76 4.97
N PHE A 144 8.27 -7.85 6.13
CA PHE A 144 8.57 -9.11 6.84
C PHE A 144 7.99 -9.18 8.25
N ASP A 145 7.37 -8.11 8.75
CA ASP A 145 6.78 -8.04 10.07
C ASP A 145 5.42 -7.33 10.02
N THR A 146 4.33 -8.09 10.17
CA THR A 146 2.96 -7.58 10.17
C THR A 146 2.59 -6.83 11.45
N ASP A 147 3.46 -6.79 12.45
CA ASP A 147 3.30 -5.94 13.63
C ASP A 147 3.97 -4.57 13.45
N LEU A 148 4.78 -4.34 12.42
CA LEU A 148 5.51 -3.08 12.25
C LEU A 148 4.88 -2.21 11.16
N ILE A 149 4.42 -1.02 11.54
CA ILE A 149 3.84 -0.02 10.63
C ILE A 149 4.76 1.20 10.49
N TYR A 150 4.76 1.81 9.30
CA TYR A 150 5.39 3.10 9.06
C TYR A 150 4.34 4.17 8.80
N LEU A 151 4.47 5.29 9.49
CA LEU A 151 3.62 6.46 9.38
C LEU A 151 4.46 7.70 9.05
N TRP A 152 3.84 8.71 8.48
CA TRP A 152 4.39 10.05 8.37
C TRP A 152 3.72 10.97 9.39
N SER A 153 4.48 11.52 10.34
CA SER A 153 3.98 12.56 11.23
C SER A 153 4.07 13.91 10.54
N ARG A 154 2.92 14.54 10.29
CA ARG A 154 2.89 15.88 9.69
C ARG A 154 3.42 16.95 10.64
N GLN A 155 3.14 16.81 11.93
CA GLN A 155 3.59 17.78 12.94
C GLN A 155 5.11 17.75 13.10
N HIS A 156 5.70 16.55 13.14
CA HIS A 156 7.14 16.39 13.33
C HIS A 156 7.92 16.36 12.01
N ARG A 157 7.23 16.29 10.87
CA ARG A 157 7.81 16.19 9.52
C ARG A 157 8.84 15.06 9.42
N CYS A 158 8.48 13.92 9.98
CA CYS A 158 9.36 12.76 10.03
C CYS A 158 8.58 11.45 9.91
N VAL A 159 9.32 10.39 9.63
CA VAL A 159 8.78 9.03 9.63
C VAL A 159 8.67 8.54 11.06
N VAL A 160 7.65 7.73 11.31
CA VAL A 160 7.39 7.07 12.59
C VAL A 160 7.25 5.59 12.34
N SER A 161 7.92 4.76 13.14
CA SER A 161 7.64 3.33 13.19
C SER A 161 6.74 3.04 14.39
N GLY A 162 5.70 2.23 14.21
CA GLY A 162 4.84 1.75 15.28
C GLY A 162 4.89 0.23 15.36
N ASN A 163 5.05 -0.32 16.55
CA ASN A 163 4.82 -1.73 16.80
C ASN A 163 3.36 -1.92 17.24
N LEU A 164 2.53 -2.51 16.38
CA LEU A 164 1.10 -2.73 16.60
C LEU A 164 0.82 -3.76 17.71
N ARG A 165 1.80 -4.57 18.11
CA ARG A 165 1.67 -5.56 19.19
C ARG A 165 1.98 -4.94 20.55
N THR A 166 3.06 -4.17 20.67
CA THR A 166 3.43 -3.47 21.92
C THR A 166 2.77 -2.10 22.04
N GLN A 167 2.21 -1.59 20.95
CA GLN A 167 1.62 -0.26 20.82
C GLN A 167 2.62 0.88 21.04
N GLU A 168 3.90 0.63 20.83
CA GLU A 168 4.97 1.62 20.96
C GLU A 168 5.26 2.29 19.62
N PHE A 169 5.35 3.62 19.63
CA PHE A 169 5.66 4.42 18.45
C PHE A 169 6.97 5.19 18.65
N THR A 170 7.84 5.15 17.63
CA THR A 170 9.16 5.78 17.64
C THR A 170 9.27 6.75 16.47
N LEU A 171 9.62 8.00 16.78
CA LEU A 171 9.89 9.06 15.80
C LEU A 171 11.33 8.92 15.31
N HIS A 172 11.53 8.89 13.99
CA HIS A 172 12.86 8.82 13.36
C HIS A 172 13.23 10.19 12.82
N ARG A 173 14.09 10.94 13.51
CA ARG A 173 14.53 12.26 13.05
C ARG A 173 15.68 12.12 12.04
N GLU A 174 15.79 13.04 11.09
CA GLU A 174 16.84 13.04 10.05
C GLU A 174 18.29 12.99 10.57
N ALA A 175 18.51 13.35 11.85
CA ALA A 175 19.82 13.32 12.49
C ALA A 175 20.21 11.93 13.06
N GLU A 176 19.32 10.94 13.01
CA GLU A 176 19.65 9.59 13.47
C GLU A 176 20.52 8.90 12.43
N THR A 177 21.81 8.75 12.77
CA THR A 177 22.72 7.83 12.09
C THR A 177 22.17 6.42 12.24
N TRP A 178 21.40 5.97 11.25
CA TRP A 178 20.96 4.59 11.14
C TRP A 178 22.19 3.69 11.21
N SER A 179 22.27 2.85 12.24
CA SER A 179 23.32 1.83 12.30
C SER A 179 23.16 0.90 11.10
N ASP A 180 24.24 0.59 10.40
CA ASP A 180 24.29 -0.41 9.30
C ASP A 180 24.07 -1.86 9.80
N GLY A 181 23.23 -2.05 10.81
CA GLY A 181 22.77 -3.35 11.26
C GLY A 181 21.96 -4.02 10.15
N GLU A 182 22.32 -5.26 9.87
CA GLU A 182 21.64 -6.15 8.94
C GLU A 182 20.13 -6.18 9.27
N GLY A 183 19.27 -5.76 8.32
CA GLY A 183 17.82 -5.63 8.50
C GLY A 183 17.29 -4.21 8.75
N SER A 184 18.15 -3.18 8.73
CA SER A 184 17.74 -1.77 8.78
C SER A 184 17.20 -1.30 7.41
N TRP A 185 15.90 -1.00 7.34
CA TRP A 185 15.26 -0.43 6.14
C TRP A 185 15.50 1.07 6.10
N ARG A 186 16.31 1.55 5.14
CA ARG A 186 16.54 2.98 4.94
C ARG A 186 15.30 3.60 4.31
N ILE A 187 14.57 4.39 5.09
CA ILE A 187 13.50 5.24 4.56
C ILE A 187 14.16 6.56 4.15
N ASN A 188 14.20 6.84 2.84
CA ASN A 188 14.69 8.13 2.35
C ASN A 188 13.72 9.23 2.79
N THR A 189 14.06 9.93 3.88
CA THR A 189 13.19 10.92 4.50
C THR A 189 12.98 12.16 3.63
N SER A 190 14.00 12.58 2.86
CA SER A 190 13.89 13.76 1.98
C SER A 190 12.95 13.51 0.80
N ASP A 191 13.03 12.33 0.19
CA ASP A 191 12.10 11.93 -0.86
C ASP A 191 10.69 11.73 -0.31
N SER A 192 10.59 11.15 0.90
CA SER A 192 9.30 10.97 1.57
C SER A 192 8.65 12.32 1.90
N LYS A 193 9.40 13.32 2.38
CA LYS A 193 8.85 14.64 2.71
C LYS A 193 8.26 15.31 1.49
N LYS A 194 9.02 15.37 0.39
CA LYS A 194 8.57 15.99 -0.86
C LYS A 194 7.35 15.24 -1.41
N TYR A 195 7.41 13.92 -1.49
CA TYR A 195 6.30 13.09 -1.95
C TYR A 195 5.05 13.29 -1.09
N MET A 196 5.20 13.30 0.24
CA MET A 196 4.07 13.46 1.15
C MET A 196 3.48 14.87 1.08
N GLU A 197 4.30 15.92 1.08
CA GLU A 197 3.84 17.31 0.91
C GLU A 197 3.10 17.49 -0.44
N GLU A 198 3.64 16.97 -1.54
CA GLU A 198 2.98 16.99 -2.86
C GLU A 198 1.73 16.10 -2.93
N THR A 199 1.69 14.96 -2.25
CA THR A 199 0.50 14.08 -2.29
C THR A 199 -0.64 14.67 -1.44
N TYR A 200 -0.31 15.24 -0.27
CA TYR A 200 -1.31 15.78 0.65
C TYR A 200 -2.01 17.03 0.16
N GLU A 201 -1.29 17.91 -0.52
CA GLU A 201 -1.88 19.17 -1.00
C GLU A 201 -2.91 18.94 -2.10
N PHE A 202 -2.80 17.82 -2.82
CA PHE A 202 -3.62 17.55 -4.01
C PHE A 202 -4.80 16.60 -3.75
N ASP A 203 -4.66 15.56 -2.93
CA ASP A 203 -5.78 14.67 -2.62
C ASP A 203 -5.66 13.97 -1.27
N THR A 204 -6.41 14.47 -0.28
CA THR A 204 -6.44 13.89 1.06
C THR A 204 -7.20 12.57 1.16
N ASN A 205 -7.95 12.19 0.13
CA ASN A 205 -8.80 10.99 0.11
C ASN A 205 -8.19 9.83 -0.69
N SER A 206 -7.02 10.05 -1.31
CA SER A 206 -6.27 9.03 -2.04
C SER A 206 -5.72 7.93 -1.13
N VAL A 207 -5.57 6.74 -1.70
CA VAL A 207 -4.93 5.59 -1.03
C VAL A 207 -3.46 5.54 -1.41
N ILE A 208 -2.58 5.89 -0.48
CA ILE A 208 -1.15 5.87 -0.73
C ILE A 208 -0.71 4.42 -0.99
N THR A 209 -0.14 4.17 -2.15
CA THR A 209 0.46 2.89 -2.49
C THR A 209 1.94 3.08 -2.73
N LEU A 210 2.76 2.74 -1.74
CA LEU A 210 4.22 2.74 -1.91
C LEU A 210 4.64 1.40 -2.52
N SER A 211 5.31 1.44 -3.65
CA SER A 211 5.88 0.23 -4.24
C SER A 211 7.01 -0.27 -3.35
N GLN A 212 6.78 -1.40 -2.68
CA GLN A 212 7.80 -2.10 -1.93
C GLN A 212 8.61 -2.96 -2.89
N TYR A 213 9.69 -2.39 -3.43
CA TYR A 213 10.68 -3.16 -4.15
C TYR A 213 11.81 -3.50 -3.18
N VAL A 214 11.87 -4.74 -2.72
CA VAL A 214 13.11 -5.30 -2.20
C VAL A 214 13.82 -5.92 -3.39
N LEU A 215 14.65 -5.13 -4.09
CA LEU A 215 15.57 -5.73 -5.06
C LEU A 215 16.55 -6.58 -4.26
N PRO A 216 16.59 -7.91 -4.49
CA PRO A 216 17.63 -8.73 -3.88
C PRO A 216 18.98 -8.20 -4.32
N GLN A 217 19.95 -8.10 -3.41
CA GLN A 217 21.28 -7.55 -3.70
C GLN A 217 22.03 -8.30 -4.82
N TRP A 218 21.61 -9.53 -5.13
CA TRP A 218 22.18 -10.38 -6.17
C TRP A 218 21.57 -10.16 -7.56
N MET A 219 20.54 -9.32 -7.70
CA MET A 219 19.87 -9.09 -8.98
C MET A 219 20.55 -7.93 -9.71
N ASP A 220 21.12 -8.21 -10.88
CA ASP A 220 21.63 -7.18 -11.81
C ASP A 220 20.50 -6.20 -12.20
N PRO A 221 20.82 -4.96 -12.62
CA PRO A 221 19.83 -3.98 -13.04
C PRO A 221 18.89 -4.58 -14.10
N VAL A 222 17.58 -4.58 -13.81
CA VAL A 222 16.58 -5.07 -14.76
C VAL A 222 16.61 -4.19 -16.02
N PRO A 223 16.75 -4.76 -17.23
CA PRO A 223 16.80 -3.99 -18.47
C PRO A 223 15.56 -3.11 -18.60
N SER A 224 15.67 -1.85 -19.03
CA SER A 224 14.49 -0.97 -19.14
C SER A 224 13.46 -1.53 -20.14
N CYS A 225 12.15 -1.38 -19.87
CA CYS A 225 11.13 -1.75 -20.88
C CYS A 225 11.37 -0.90 -22.16
N PRO A 226 11.35 -1.50 -23.37
CA PRO A 226 11.52 -0.74 -24.61
C PRO A 226 10.50 0.39 -24.74
N PRO A 227 10.89 1.56 -25.27
CA PRO A 227 9.93 2.61 -25.62
C PRO A 227 9.02 2.12 -26.76
N TYR A 228 7.73 2.47 -26.68
CA TYR A 228 6.77 2.29 -27.77
C TYR A 228 6.94 3.35 -28.84
#